data_AF-A0AAJ1SIR0-F1
#
_entry.id   AF-A0AAJ1SIR0-F1
#
_cell.length_a   1.000
_cell.length_b   1.000
_cell.length_c   1.000
_cell.angle_alpha   90.00
_cell.angle_beta   90.00
_cell.angle_gamma   90.00
#
_symmetry.space_group_name_H-M   'P 1'
#
loop_
_entity.id
_entity.type
_entity.pdbx_description
1 polymer ?
#
loop_
_entity_poly.entity_id
_entity_poly.type
_entity_poly.pdbx_seq_one_letter_code
_entity_poly.pdbx_strand_id
1 'polypeptide(L)'
;MGRNGGAACFDFDMLRRRVNVSRSVTESGGLVWSAPKTQERRSVPFPAVLADELAAMMVGKGREDLVFTDQRGGVLRNSNWRARVFEDALRAVKAAAVAQRAKEVAATGAATTPEFPTITPHDLRHTAASLAVSAGANVKAVQRMLGHAKASMTLDVYADLFDEDLDGVADRLDAAIRSTTAGGLRAIPSG
;
A
#
# COMPACT_ATOMS: atom_id res chain seq x y z
N MET A 1 14.84 7.54 -8.68
CA MET A 1 15.05 6.18 -9.26
C MET A 1 13.71 5.43 -9.28
N GLY A 2 12.92 5.54 -10.36
CA GLY A 2 11.61 4.88 -10.46
C GLY A 2 11.76 3.42 -10.90
N ARG A 3 11.29 2.47 -10.08
CA ARG A 3 11.21 1.03 -10.42
C ARG A 3 9.77 0.58 -10.26
N ASN A 4 8.94 0.80 -11.29
CA ASN A 4 7.59 0.26 -11.37
C ASN A 4 7.58 -0.79 -12.48
N GLY A 5 7.76 -2.07 -12.11
CA GLY A 5 7.59 -3.18 -13.05
C GLY A 5 6.11 -3.52 -13.21
N GLY A 6 5.70 -3.85 -14.43
CA GLY A 6 4.36 -4.38 -14.67
C GLY A 6 4.16 -5.69 -13.89
N ALA A 7 3.12 -5.74 -13.05
CA ALA A 7 2.75 -6.94 -12.33
C ALA A 7 1.88 -7.82 -13.25
N ALA A 8 2.30 -9.07 -13.47
CA ALA A 8 1.53 -10.02 -14.25
C ALA A 8 0.46 -10.67 -13.39
N CYS A 9 -0.58 -11.26 -14.01
CA CYS A 9 -1.67 -11.90 -13.27
C CYS A 9 -1.17 -12.97 -12.28
N PHE A 10 -0.12 -13.73 -12.63
CA PHE A 10 0.46 -14.73 -11.73
C PHE A 10 1.12 -14.16 -10.48
N ASP A 11 1.46 -12.87 -10.45
CA ASP A 11 2.05 -12.24 -9.27
C ASP A 11 0.99 -12.03 -8.15
N PHE A 12 -0.31 -12.13 -8.47
CA PHE A 12 -1.42 -11.89 -7.53
C PHE A 12 -1.96 -13.19 -6.94
N ASP A 13 -1.83 -13.36 -5.61
CA ASP A 13 -2.58 -14.33 -4.82
C ASP A 13 -3.85 -13.65 -4.31
N MET A 14 -4.93 -13.77 -5.09
CA MET A 14 -6.22 -13.11 -4.79
C MET A 14 -6.87 -13.67 -3.52
N LEU A 15 -6.68 -14.96 -3.22
CA LEU A 15 -7.24 -15.60 -2.03
C LEU A 15 -6.57 -15.08 -0.75
N ARG A 16 -5.24 -14.95 -0.77
CA ARG A 16 -4.47 -14.41 0.37
C ARG A 16 -4.38 -12.88 0.36
N ARG A 17 -4.90 -12.22 -0.68
CA ARG A 17 -4.78 -10.79 -0.96
C ARG A 17 -3.33 -10.28 -0.91
N ARG A 18 -2.46 -10.89 -1.73
CA ARG A 18 -1.03 -10.55 -1.81
C ARG A 18 -0.55 -10.37 -3.25
N VAL A 19 0.27 -9.35 -3.48
CA VAL A 19 1.04 -9.17 -4.71
C VAL A 19 2.50 -9.56 -4.44
N ASN A 20 3.01 -10.53 -5.18
CA ASN A 20 4.39 -10.99 -5.09
C ASN A 20 5.22 -10.26 -6.15
N VAL A 21 5.99 -9.26 -5.74
CA VAL A 21 6.81 -8.49 -6.68
C VAL A 21 8.13 -9.21 -6.89
N SER A 22 8.25 -9.87 -8.04
CA SER A 22 9.41 -10.70 -8.41
C SER A 22 10.28 -10.09 -9.52
N ARG A 23 9.79 -9.07 -10.23
CA ARG A 23 10.44 -8.45 -11.39
C ARG A 23 10.30 -6.93 -11.35
N SER A 24 11.21 -6.22 -12.00
CA SER A 24 11.08 -4.79 -12.23
C SER A 24 11.44 -4.42 -13.66
N VAL A 25 10.75 -3.44 -14.22
CA VAL A 25 11.12 -2.81 -15.50
C VAL A 25 11.77 -1.47 -15.20
N THR A 26 12.85 -1.17 -15.91
CA THR A 26 13.52 0.13 -15.84
C THR A 26 13.48 0.78 -17.21
N GLU A 27 13.20 2.08 -17.24
CA GLU A 27 13.23 2.90 -18.45
C GLU A 27 14.61 3.54 -18.61
N SER A 28 15.44 3.00 -19.51
CA SER A 28 16.78 3.54 -19.82
C SER A 28 17.05 3.34 -21.31
N GLY A 29 16.71 4.33 -22.13
CA GLY A 29 16.77 4.22 -23.61
C GLY A 29 15.84 3.16 -24.23
N GLY A 30 14.99 2.53 -23.41
CA GLY A 30 14.17 1.37 -23.74
C GLY A 30 13.59 0.74 -22.46
N LEU A 31 12.79 -0.32 -22.61
CA LEU A 31 12.30 -1.11 -21.47
C LEU A 31 13.29 -2.23 -21.17
N VAL A 32 13.97 -2.15 -20.02
CA VAL A 32 14.90 -3.19 -19.57
C VAL A 32 14.26 -3.93 -18.39
N TRP A 33 13.94 -5.19 -18.60
CA TRP A 33 13.54 -6.09 -17.52
C TRP A 33 14.77 -6.48 -16.70
N SER A 34 14.71 -6.26 -15.40
CA SER A 34 15.74 -6.69 -14.47
C SER A 34 15.11 -7.40 -13.29
N ALA A 35 15.80 -8.42 -12.80
CA ALA A 35 15.56 -8.89 -11.45
C ALA A 35 15.79 -7.70 -10.48
N PRO A 36 15.01 -7.58 -9.39
CA PRO A 36 15.27 -6.55 -8.40
C PRO A 36 16.75 -6.59 -7.97
N LYS A 37 17.46 -5.45 -8.02
CA LYS A 37 18.91 -5.32 -7.71
C LYS A 37 19.32 -5.89 -6.33
N THR A 38 18.34 -6.19 -5.49
CA THR A 38 18.46 -6.87 -4.20
C THR A 38 17.52 -8.07 -4.29
N GLN A 39 18.03 -9.29 -4.19
CA GLN A 39 17.33 -10.57 -4.44
C GLN A 39 16.08 -10.87 -3.59
N GLU A 40 15.49 -9.90 -2.89
CA GLU A 40 14.31 -10.14 -2.06
C GLU A 40 13.03 -9.92 -2.86
N ARG A 41 12.37 -11.04 -3.19
CA ARG A 41 10.95 -11.05 -3.54
C ARG A 41 10.18 -10.40 -2.38
N ARG A 42 9.51 -9.29 -2.64
CA ARG A 42 8.61 -8.66 -1.65
C ARG A 42 7.18 -9.14 -1.87
N SER A 43 6.44 -9.26 -0.77
CA SER A 43 5.02 -9.61 -0.80
C SER A 43 4.25 -8.44 -0.20
N VAL A 44 3.41 -7.81 -1.01
CA VAL A 44 2.63 -6.64 -0.62
C VAL A 44 1.20 -7.09 -0.36
N PRO A 45 0.71 -7.03 0.89
CA PRO A 45 -0.70 -7.29 1.17
C PRO A 45 -1.56 -6.16 0.60
N PHE A 46 -2.78 -6.48 0.17
CA PHE A 46 -3.74 -5.47 -0.27
C PHE A 46 -5.08 -5.59 0.48
N PRO A 47 -5.76 -4.47 0.77
CA PRO A 47 -7.09 -4.46 1.38
C PRO A 47 -8.14 -5.19 0.54
N ALA A 48 -9.16 -5.76 1.19
CA ALA A 48 -10.23 -6.50 0.51
C ALA A 48 -11.03 -5.61 -0.47
N VAL A 49 -11.14 -4.31 -0.18
CA VAL A 49 -11.82 -3.34 -1.07
C VAL A 49 -11.17 -3.26 -2.46
N LEU A 50 -9.89 -3.61 -2.61
CA LEU A 50 -9.23 -3.63 -3.92
C LEU A 50 -9.42 -4.95 -4.68
N ALA A 51 -9.97 -5.99 -4.04
CA ALA A 51 -10.00 -7.33 -4.63
C ALA A 51 -10.87 -7.39 -5.89
N ASP A 52 -12.07 -6.79 -5.86
CA ASP A 52 -13.00 -6.82 -6.98
C ASP A 52 -12.48 -6.00 -8.16
N GLU A 53 -11.90 -4.82 -7.91
CA GLU A 53 -11.28 -3.99 -8.96
C GLU A 53 -10.09 -4.70 -9.62
N LEU A 54 -9.23 -5.34 -8.82
CA LEU A 54 -8.10 -6.12 -9.33
C LEU A 54 -8.57 -7.35 -10.11
N ALA A 55 -9.60 -8.05 -9.63
CA ALA A 55 -10.18 -9.20 -10.33
C ALA A 55 -10.78 -8.78 -11.68
N ALA A 56 -11.50 -7.66 -11.71
CA ALA A 56 -12.07 -7.11 -12.95
C ALA A 56 -10.97 -6.80 -13.99
N MET A 57 -9.83 -6.26 -13.56
CA MET A 57 -8.67 -6.02 -14.42
C MET A 57 -8.03 -7.30 -14.98
N MET A 58 -8.28 -8.46 -14.38
CA MET A 58 -7.73 -9.76 -14.81
C MET A 58 -8.68 -10.54 -15.73
N VAL A 59 -9.93 -10.10 -15.90
CA VAL A 59 -10.91 -10.80 -16.75
C VAL A 59 -10.39 -10.86 -18.19
N GLY A 60 -10.38 -12.06 -18.76
CA GLY A 60 -9.91 -12.30 -20.13
C GLY A 60 -8.37 -12.30 -20.30
N LYS A 61 -7.61 -12.14 -19.22
CA LYS A 61 -6.14 -12.15 -19.23
C LYS A 61 -5.58 -13.55 -18.91
N GLY A 62 -4.53 -13.94 -19.63
CA GLY A 62 -3.71 -15.09 -19.32
C GLY A 62 -2.81 -14.85 -18.11
N ARG A 63 -2.21 -15.92 -17.58
CA ARG A 63 -1.37 -15.85 -16.37
C ARG A 63 -0.21 -14.87 -16.48
N GLU A 64 0.39 -14.76 -17.65
CA GLU A 64 1.58 -13.92 -17.90
C GLU A 64 1.25 -12.49 -18.31
N ASP A 65 -0.03 -12.20 -18.57
CA ASP A 65 -0.47 -10.87 -18.99
C ASP A 65 -0.39 -9.89 -17.83
N LEU A 66 -0.01 -8.65 -18.16
CA LEU A 66 0.09 -7.57 -17.21
C LEU A 66 -1.29 -7.15 -16.71
N VAL A 67 -1.45 -7.00 -15.39
CA VAL A 67 -2.66 -6.44 -14.78
C VAL A 67 -2.74 -4.95 -15.08
N PHE A 68 -1.65 -4.23 -14.82
CA PHE A 68 -1.54 -2.80 -15.09
C PHE A 68 -0.86 -2.56 -16.44
N THR A 69 -1.62 -2.06 -17.40
CA THR A 69 -1.14 -1.77 -18.75
C THR A 69 -1.32 -0.30 -19.12
N ASP A 70 -0.58 0.15 -20.14
CA ASP A 70 -0.94 1.37 -20.85
C ASP A 70 -2.20 1.18 -21.72
N GLN A 71 -2.61 2.25 -22.41
CA GLN A 71 -3.79 2.24 -23.30
C GLN A 71 -3.67 1.26 -24.49
N ARG A 72 -2.47 0.73 -24.76
CA ARG A 72 -2.19 -0.21 -25.85
C ARG A 72 -1.99 -1.64 -25.33
N GLY A 73 -2.25 -1.89 -24.05
CA GLY A 73 -2.01 -3.20 -23.42
C GLY A 73 -0.55 -3.50 -23.09
N GLY A 74 0.35 -2.53 -23.29
CA GLY A 74 1.78 -2.66 -23.04
C GLY A 74 2.16 -2.29 -21.60
N VAL A 75 3.47 -2.32 -21.34
CA VAL A 75 4.04 -1.93 -20.03
C VAL A 75 3.66 -0.50 -19.68
N LEU A 76 3.07 -0.31 -18.51
CA LEU A 76 2.81 1.01 -17.95
C LEU A 76 4.14 1.72 -17.65
N ARG A 77 4.49 2.71 -18.48
CA ARG A 77 5.69 3.54 -18.29
C ARG A 77 5.47 4.54 -17.16
N ASN A 78 6.38 4.56 -16.19
CA ASN A 78 6.32 5.43 -15.03
C ASN A 78 6.39 6.90 -15.42
N SER A 79 7.18 7.25 -16.44
CA SER A 79 7.26 8.62 -16.98
C SER A 79 5.90 9.12 -17.48
N ASN A 80 5.25 8.32 -18.33
CA ASN A 80 3.93 8.63 -18.89
C ASN A 80 2.83 8.61 -17.82
N TRP A 81 2.81 7.58 -16.98
CA TRP A 81 1.83 7.44 -15.90
C TRP A 81 1.93 8.62 -14.93
N ARG A 82 3.15 9.01 -14.55
CA ARG A 82 3.34 10.15 -13.67
C ARG A 82 2.76 11.41 -14.29
N ALA A 83 3.19 11.75 -15.49
CA ALA A 83 2.80 13.00 -16.14
C ALA A 83 1.30 13.08 -16.47
N ARG A 84 0.67 11.97 -16.86
CA ARG A 84 -0.70 11.95 -17.42
C ARG A 84 -1.79 11.45 -16.48
N VAL A 85 -1.42 10.80 -15.38
CA VAL A 85 -2.39 10.20 -14.45
C VAL A 85 -2.14 10.75 -13.07
N PHE A 86 -0.91 10.61 -12.56
CA PHE A 86 -0.61 11.01 -11.19
C PHE A 86 -0.69 12.53 -11.01
N GLU A 87 -0.01 13.32 -11.83
CA GLU A 87 -0.02 14.79 -11.70
C GLU A 87 -1.41 15.39 -11.98
N ASP A 88 -2.21 14.77 -12.84
CA ASP A 88 -3.59 15.20 -13.09
C ASP A 88 -4.51 14.86 -11.91
N ALA A 89 -4.38 13.68 -11.31
CA ALA A 89 -5.07 13.33 -10.08
C ALA A 89 -4.69 14.29 -8.93
N LEU A 90 -3.41 14.63 -8.80
CA LEU A 90 -2.96 15.62 -7.82
C LEU A 90 -3.57 16.99 -8.06
N ARG A 91 -3.63 17.45 -9.32
CA ARG A 91 -4.26 18.72 -9.67
C ARG A 91 -5.73 18.72 -9.28
N ALA A 92 -6.46 17.63 -9.54
CA ALA A 92 -7.86 17.49 -9.18
C ALA A 92 -8.08 17.54 -7.66
N VAL A 93 -7.28 16.78 -6.88
CA VAL A 93 -7.37 16.78 -5.41
C VAL A 93 -7.03 18.15 -4.82
N LYS A 94 -5.97 18.80 -5.32
CA LYS A 94 -5.60 20.16 -4.90
C LYS A 94 -6.72 21.17 -5.21
N ALA A 95 -7.31 21.09 -6.40
CA ALA A 95 -8.42 21.96 -6.77
C ALA A 95 -9.65 21.75 -5.87
N ALA A 96 -9.96 20.50 -5.52
CA ALA A 96 -11.03 20.17 -4.59
C ALA A 96 -10.77 20.74 -3.18
N ALA A 97 -9.54 20.62 -2.67
CA ALA A 97 -9.16 21.19 -1.37
C ALA A 97 -9.26 22.73 -1.36
N VAL A 98 -8.81 23.40 -2.43
CA VAL A 98 -8.94 24.86 -2.57
C VAL A 98 -10.41 25.28 -2.63
N ALA A 99 -11.23 24.58 -3.41
CA ALA A 99 -12.66 24.86 -3.50
C ALA A 99 -13.37 24.66 -2.15
N GLN A 100 -12.98 23.64 -1.38
CA GLN A 100 -13.52 23.39 -0.05
C GLN A 100 -13.13 24.51 0.93
N ARG A 101 -11.86 24.92 0.95
CA ARG A 101 -11.38 26.05 1.77
C ARG A 101 -12.11 27.35 1.42
N ALA A 102 -12.36 27.62 0.13
CA ALA A 102 -13.10 28.80 -0.30
C ALA A 102 -14.55 28.81 0.22
N LYS A 103 -15.21 27.64 0.23
CA LYS A 103 -16.55 27.49 0.82
C LYS A 103 -16.57 27.75 2.33
N GLU A 104 -15.56 27.26 3.04
CA GLU A 104 -15.41 27.47 4.48
C GLU A 104 -15.20 28.95 4.81
N VAL A 105 -14.29 29.62 4.11
CA VAL A 105 -14.06 31.06 4.30
C VAL A 105 -15.32 31.88 4.02
N ALA A 106 -16.07 31.53 2.97
CA ALA A 106 -17.33 32.20 2.67
C ALA A 106 -18.41 31.97 3.74
N ALA A 107 -18.39 30.82 4.43
CA ALA A 107 -19.38 30.45 5.43
C ALA A 107 -19.04 30.94 6.85
N THR A 108 -17.77 30.88 7.26
CA THR A 108 -17.34 31.09 8.65
C THR A 108 -16.23 32.15 8.79
N GLY A 109 -15.71 32.68 7.69
CA GLY A 109 -14.60 33.64 7.68
C GLY A 109 -13.21 33.00 7.81
N ALA A 110 -13.12 31.68 8.02
CA ALA A 110 -11.85 30.97 8.16
C ALA A 110 -11.91 29.55 7.55
N ALA A 111 -10.84 29.16 6.89
CA ALA A 111 -10.68 27.79 6.38
C ALA A 111 -10.24 26.84 7.50
N THR A 112 -10.89 25.69 7.60
CA THR A 112 -10.55 24.60 8.53
C THR A 112 -9.93 23.41 7.82
N THR A 113 -10.26 23.19 6.55
CA THR A 113 -9.66 22.15 5.71
C THR A 113 -8.18 22.50 5.47
N PRO A 114 -7.23 21.60 5.78
CA PRO A 114 -5.80 21.84 5.53
C PRO A 114 -5.48 22.06 4.04
N GLU A 115 -4.36 22.73 3.77
CA GLU A 115 -3.83 22.79 2.42
C GLU A 115 -3.32 21.42 1.97
N PHE A 116 -3.62 21.05 0.72
CA PHE A 116 -3.17 19.77 0.21
C PHE A 116 -1.70 19.84 -0.22
N PRO A 117 -0.81 19.00 0.35
CA PRO A 117 0.62 19.10 0.08
C PRO A 117 0.98 18.66 -1.34
N THR A 118 2.19 18.98 -1.76
CA THR A 118 2.79 18.34 -2.93
C THR A 118 3.31 16.98 -2.52
N ILE A 119 2.79 15.93 -3.15
CA ILE A 119 3.18 14.55 -2.90
C ILE A 119 3.79 13.93 -4.15
N THR A 120 4.62 12.92 -3.94
CA THR A 120 5.27 12.10 -4.95
C THR A 120 4.76 10.67 -4.85
N PRO A 121 4.97 9.84 -5.88
CA PRO A 121 4.65 8.41 -5.78
C PRO A 121 5.40 7.69 -4.65
N HIS A 122 6.54 8.23 -4.19
CA HIS A 122 7.26 7.66 -3.05
C HIS A 122 6.50 7.88 -1.73
N ASP A 123 5.80 9.01 -1.61
CA ASP A 123 5.01 9.32 -0.42
C ASP A 123 3.83 8.36 -0.26
N LEU A 124 3.24 7.89 -1.37
CA LEU A 124 2.22 6.83 -1.32
C LEU A 124 2.74 5.53 -0.68
N ARG A 125 4.02 5.21 -0.93
CA ARG A 125 4.67 4.05 -0.30
C ARG A 125 4.91 4.28 1.19
N HIS A 126 5.26 5.51 1.60
CA HIS A 126 5.35 5.88 3.01
C HIS A 126 3.98 5.78 3.69
N THR A 127 2.92 6.31 3.08
CA THR A 127 1.54 6.18 3.59
C THR A 127 1.14 4.73 3.77
N ALA A 128 1.41 3.86 2.79
CA ALA A 128 1.11 2.44 2.90
C ALA A 128 1.87 1.76 4.06
N ALA A 129 3.12 2.17 4.32
CA ALA A 129 3.89 1.68 5.46
C ALA A 129 3.29 2.17 6.78
N SER A 130 3.01 3.48 6.91
CA SER A 130 2.41 4.07 8.10
C SER A 130 1.07 3.42 8.43
N LEU A 131 0.19 3.25 7.44
CA LEU A 131 -1.10 2.57 7.63
C LEU A 131 -0.93 1.12 8.08
N ALA A 132 0.09 0.40 7.58
CA ALA A 132 0.36 -0.96 8.04
C ALA A 132 0.82 -0.97 9.50
N VAL A 133 1.70 -0.05 9.90
CA VAL A 133 2.15 0.10 11.30
C VAL A 133 0.97 0.44 12.21
N SER A 134 0.16 1.44 11.86
CA SER A 134 -1.03 1.82 12.63
C SER A 134 -2.10 0.73 12.70
N ALA A 135 -2.11 -0.22 11.75
CA ALA A 135 -2.95 -1.42 11.81
C ALA A 135 -2.35 -2.55 12.67
N GLY A 136 -1.25 -2.29 13.39
CA GLY A 136 -0.56 -3.22 14.27
C GLY A 136 0.37 -4.21 13.56
N ALA A 137 0.78 -3.94 12.32
CA ALA A 137 1.71 -4.81 11.61
C ALA A 137 3.11 -4.73 12.25
N ASN A 138 3.69 -5.88 12.58
CA ASN A 138 5.04 -5.90 13.15
C ASN A 138 6.11 -5.45 12.12
N VAL A 139 7.25 -5.01 12.64
CA VAL A 139 8.40 -4.51 11.87
C VAL A 139 8.84 -5.46 10.76
N LYS A 140 8.79 -6.78 10.98
CA LYS A 140 9.17 -7.78 9.96
C LYS A 140 8.16 -7.86 8.82
N ALA A 141 6.88 -7.73 9.10
CA ALA A 141 5.84 -7.66 8.08
C ALA A 141 6.03 -6.41 7.21
N VAL A 142 6.27 -5.25 7.83
CA VAL A 142 6.52 -3.99 7.11
C VAL A 142 7.84 -4.06 6.33
N GLN A 143 8.91 -4.60 6.91
CA GLN A 143 10.18 -4.85 6.22
C GLN A 143 9.97 -5.68 4.95
N ARG A 144 9.22 -6.79 5.03
CA ARG A 144 8.94 -7.69 3.90
C ARG A 144 8.05 -7.04 2.84
N MET A 145 7.07 -6.24 3.25
CA MET A 145 6.22 -5.47 2.36
C MET A 145 7.04 -4.45 1.56
N LEU A 146 7.97 -3.76 2.23
CA LEU A 146 8.84 -2.78 1.61
C LEU A 146 9.97 -3.45 0.79
N GLY A 147 10.40 -4.65 1.16
CA GLY A 147 11.58 -5.28 0.56
C GLY A 147 12.87 -4.58 1.00
N HIS A 148 12.93 -4.19 2.27
CA HIS A 148 14.16 -3.69 2.88
C HIS A 148 15.03 -4.88 3.29
N ALA A 149 16.29 -4.87 2.86
CA ALA A 149 17.25 -5.94 3.17
C ALA A 149 17.53 -6.08 4.68
N LYS A 150 17.37 -4.98 5.44
CA LYS A 150 17.52 -4.97 6.90
C LYS A 150 16.30 -4.33 7.54
N ALA A 151 15.88 -4.89 8.68
CA ALA A 151 14.80 -4.33 9.50
C ALA A 151 15.12 -2.92 10.01
N SER A 152 16.40 -2.63 10.26
CA SER A 152 16.86 -1.31 10.71
C SER A 152 16.40 -0.22 9.74
N MET A 153 16.47 -0.43 8.42
CA MET A 153 16.00 0.55 7.43
C MET A 153 14.52 0.91 7.57
N THR A 154 13.69 0.02 8.11
CA THR A 154 12.28 0.29 8.40
C THR A 154 12.15 1.01 9.74
N LEU A 155 12.88 0.58 10.77
CA LEU A 155 12.88 1.23 12.09
C LEU A 155 13.43 2.65 12.01
N ASP A 156 14.52 2.88 11.27
CA ASP A 156 15.14 4.19 11.07
C ASP A 156 14.17 5.22 10.46
N VAL A 157 13.12 4.76 9.77
CA VAL A 157 12.14 5.62 9.07
C VAL A 157 10.80 5.71 9.82
N TYR A 158 10.41 4.69 10.57
CA TYR A 158 9.08 4.57 11.17
C TYR A 158 9.09 4.28 12.67
N ALA A 159 10.22 4.42 13.37
CA ALA A 159 10.36 4.12 14.80
C ALA A 159 9.27 4.78 15.64
N ASP A 160 9.05 6.08 15.46
CA ASP A 160 8.06 6.84 16.23
C ASP A 160 6.65 6.25 16.13
N LEU A 161 6.26 5.73 14.95
CA LEU A 161 4.95 5.09 14.75
C LEU A 161 4.82 3.74 15.49
N PHE A 162 5.94 3.05 15.74
CA PHE A 162 5.94 1.82 16.53
C PHE A 162 5.92 2.09 18.03
N ASP A 163 6.51 3.21 18.47
CA ASP A 163 6.52 3.61 19.88
C ASP A 163 5.12 4.00 20.36
N GLU A 164 4.35 4.71 19.52
CA GLU A 164 2.94 5.05 19.78
C GLU A 164 2.01 3.82 19.81
N ASP A 165 2.39 2.71 19.17
CA ASP A 165 1.60 1.48 19.10
C ASP A 165 1.73 0.61 20.37
N LEU A 166 2.63 0.93 21.31
CA LEU A 166 2.83 0.15 22.53
C LEU A 166 1.58 0.09 23.43
N ASP A 167 0.80 1.17 23.51
CA ASP A 167 -0.49 1.15 24.23
C ASP A 167 -1.49 0.20 23.53
N GLY A 168 -1.49 0.21 22.20
CA GLY A 168 -2.29 -0.72 21.39
C GLY A 168 -1.84 -2.18 21.51
N VAL A 169 -0.59 -2.45 21.89
CA VAL A 169 -0.12 -3.81 22.18
C VAL A 169 -0.77 -4.35 23.45
N ALA A 170 -0.95 -3.52 24.48
CA ALA A 170 -1.63 -3.93 25.71
C ALA A 170 -3.08 -4.34 25.42
N ASP A 171 -3.83 -3.52 24.66
CA ASP A 171 -5.21 -3.82 24.28
C ASP A 171 -5.33 -5.12 23.46
N ARG A 172 -4.38 -5.36 22.55
CA ARG A 172 -4.34 -6.59 21.73
C ARG A 172 -3.99 -7.82 22.54
N LEU A 173 -3.08 -7.73 23.51
CA LEU A 173 -2.78 -8.79 24.47
C LEU A 173 -4.04 -9.15 25.28
N ASP A 174 -4.73 -8.14 25.80
CA ASP A 174 -5.99 -8.30 26.52
C ASP A 174 -7.07 -8.98 25.67
N ALA A 175 -7.23 -8.58 24.41
CA ALA A 175 -8.16 -9.21 23.48
C ALA A 175 -7.79 -10.68 23.18
N ALA A 176 -6.51 -10.98 23.00
CA ALA A 176 -6.01 -12.33 22.74
C ALA A 176 -6.17 -13.27 23.96
N ILE A 177 -5.90 -12.75 25.17
CA ILE A 177 -6.12 -13.49 26.42
C ILE A 177 -7.61 -13.78 26.59
N ARG A 178 -8.48 -12.78 26.39
CA ARG A 178 -9.95 -12.94 26.49
C ARG A 178 -10.51 -13.92 25.46
N SER A 179 -10.04 -13.89 24.21
CA SER A 179 -10.50 -14.83 23.17
C SER A 179 -10.05 -16.27 23.45
N THR A 180 -8.88 -16.45 24.06
CA THR A 180 -8.34 -17.76 24.46
C THR A 180 -9.05 -18.32 25.69
N THR A 181 -9.32 -17.49 26.71
CA THR A 181 -10.02 -17.90 27.94
C THR A 181 -11.51 -18.18 27.71
N ALA A 182 -12.18 -17.44 26.82
CA ALA A 182 -13.58 -17.68 26.48
C ALA A 182 -13.81 -19.03 25.75
N GLY A 183 -12.79 -19.56 25.07
CA GLY A 183 -12.84 -20.88 24.43
C GLY A 183 -12.54 -22.06 25.37
N GLY A 184 -11.82 -21.83 26.47
CA GLY A 184 -11.33 -22.90 27.36
C GLY A 184 -12.26 -23.29 28.52
N LEU A 185 -13.17 -22.42 28.97
CA LEU A 185 -14.00 -22.67 30.16
C LEU A 185 -15.46 -23.11 29.88
N ARG A 186 -15.90 -23.23 28.63
CA ARG A 186 -17.28 -23.62 28.30
C ARG A 186 -17.54 -25.14 28.20
N ALA A 187 -16.55 -25.99 28.53
CA ALA A 187 -16.61 -27.44 28.27
C ALA A 187 -16.46 -28.34 29.51
N ILE A 188 -17.04 -27.98 30.65
CA ILE A 188 -17.27 -28.97 31.72
C ILE A 188 -18.75 -28.91 32.14
N PRO A 189 -19.64 -29.71 31.51
CA PRO A 189 -20.94 -29.99 32.11
C PRO A 189 -20.69 -30.93 33.30
N SER A 190 -21.05 -30.46 34.49
CA SER A 190 -21.17 -31.26 35.71
C SER A 190 -22.27 -32.31 35.50
N GLY A 191 -21.84 -33.56 35.29
CA GLY A 191 -22.68 -34.76 35.43
C GLY A 191 -22.62 -35.31 36.84
#